data_AF-A0A5N8YZ00-F1
#
_entry.id   AF-A0A5N8YZ00-F1
#
_cell.length_a   1.000
_cell.length_b   1.000
_cell.length_c   1.000
_cell.angle_alpha   90.00
_cell.angle_beta   90.00
_cell.angle_gamma   90.00
#
_symmetry.space_group_name_H-M   'P 1'
#
loop_
_entity.id
_entity.type
_entity.pdbx_description
1 polymer ?
#
loop_
_entity_poly.entity_id
_entity_poly.type
_entity_poly.pdbx_seq_one_letter_code
_entity_poly.pdbx_strand_id
1 'polypeptide(L)'
;MGISMEYAGFGITMEEGRQRLTEAEDLLVKSWTADNLIYDGKYWQVTVPSTRPRPYQLPHPPLLRSCIGTDSMIEMAKIGRPVLAGGYTVKDFDLRLRLYKNTMGNAGYNDIQIQHAMNDIWFRKMIYVADSDSQAMEEGVVAFELDRKHIRDTRESLNPTNYVENVPTPEAISPDDYLIAGSPKSVAERIAEIRDVGVKNLILSMSPPDLSREKVERSMNLFAEGVMPYFRDN
;
A
#
# COMPACT_ATOMS: atom_id res chain seq x y z
N MET A 1 0.89 -8.77 7.09
CA MET A 1 1.25 -9.12 8.48
C MET A 1 0.11 -8.72 9.41
N GLY A 2 -0.17 -9.53 10.43
CA GLY A 2 -0.63 -9.03 11.74
C GLY A 2 -2.10 -8.78 12.05
N ILE A 3 -3.06 -9.09 11.17
CA ILE A 3 -4.41 -8.51 11.32
C ILE A 3 -5.04 -8.84 12.68
N SER A 4 -5.12 -10.08 13.16
CA SER A 4 -5.74 -10.35 14.47
C SER A 4 -4.79 -10.19 15.67
N MET A 5 -3.52 -10.59 15.57
CA MET A 5 -2.59 -10.50 16.70
C MET A 5 -2.45 -9.07 17.23
N GLU A 6 -2.31 -8.08 16.33
CA GLU A 6 -2.09 -6.69 16.74
C GLU A 6 -3.30 -6.14 17.50
N TYR A 7 -4.52 -6.31 16.98
CA TYR A 7 -5.72 -5.88 17.68
C TYR A 7 -5.95 -6.64 18.99
N ALA A 8 -5.71 -7.95 19.00
CA ALA A 8 -5.80 -8.76 20.22
C ALA A 8 -4.79 -8.29 21.28
N GLY A 9 -3.56 -7.98 20.89
CA GLY A 9 -2.52 -7.47 21.77
C GLY A 9 -2.86 -6.12 22.40
N PHE A 10 -3.60 -5.27 21.66
CA PHE A 10 -4.14 -4.01 22.19
C PHE A 10 -5.52 -4.16 22.86
N GLY A 11 -6.05 -5.38 22.98
CA GLY A 11 -7.31 -5.66 23.65
C GLY A 11 -8.55 -5.12 22.93
N ILE A 12 -8.48 -4.92 21.61
CA ILE A 12 -9.59 -4.37 20.82
C ILE A 12 -10.04 -5.32 19.70
N THR A 13 -11.28 -5.15 19.25
CA THR A 13 -11.79 -5.87 18.06
C THR A 13 -11.33 -5.17 16.78
N MET A 14 -11.31 -5.89 15.65
CA MET A 14 -11.03 -5.30 14.34
C MET A 14 -12.05 -4.21 13.97
N GLU A 15 -13.32 -4.44 14.30
CA GLU A 15 -14.38 -3.48 14.04
C GLU A 15 -14.19 -2.21 14.86
N GLU A 16 -13.82 -2.35 16.14
CA GLU A 16 -13.42 -1.21 16.96
C GLU A 16 -12.18 -0.52 16.39
N GLY A 17 -11.17 -1.27 15.94
CA GLY A 17 -9.98 -0.75 15.28
C GLY A 17 -10.31 0.10 14.05
N ARG A 18 -11.26 -0.35 13.22
CA ARG A 18 -11.75 0.40 12.06
C ARG A 18 -12.41 1.72 12.46
N GLN A 19 -13.23 1.72 13.51
CA GLN A 19 -13.89 2.93 14.03
C GLN A 19 -12.86 3.90 14.63
N ARG A 20 -11.92 3.37 15.43
CA ARG A 20 -10.80 4.08 16.03
C ARG A 20 -9.93 4.75 14.97
N LEU A 21 -9.61 4.07 13.86
CA LEU A 21 -8.72 4.61 12.85
C LEU A 21 -9.22 5.93 12.23
N THR A 22 -10.52 6.04 11.94
CA THR A 22 -11.11 7.28 11.40
C THR A 22 -10.98 8.44 12.39
N GLU A 23 -11.30 8.20 13.67
CA GLU A 23 -11.21 9.23 14.72
C GLU A 23 -9.74 9.59 15.02
N ALA A 24 -8.83 8.61 15.02
CA ALA A 24 -7.39 8.83 15.24
C ALA A 24 -6.78 9.74 14.18
N GLU A 25 -7.14 9.57 12.90
CA GLU A 25 -6.59 10.40 11.82
C GLU A 25 -7.13 11.82 11.87
N ASP A 26 -8.41 12.01 12.19
CA ASP A 26 -9.01 13.34 12.37
C ASP A 26 -8.33 14.08 13.54
N LEU A 27 -8.14 13.40 14.68
CA LEU A 27 -7.37 13.90 15.81
C LEU A 27 -5.93 14.25 15.39
N LEU A 28 -5.26 13.38 14.65
CA LEU A 28 -3.87 13.56 14.23
C LEU A 28 -3.72 14.80 13.35
N VAL A 29 -4.55 14.95 12.31
CA VAL A 29 -4.54 16.11 11.41
C VAL A 29 -4.84 17.40 12.18
N LYS A 30 -5.85 17.39 13.08
CA LYS A 30 -6.16 18.55 13.93
C LYS A 30 -5.00 18.91 14.85
N SER A 31 -4.33 17.92 15.43
CA SER A 31 -3.18 18.14 16.31
C SER A 31 -2.03 18.85 15.58
N TRP A 32 -1.85 18.57 14.29
CA TRP A 32 -0.81 19.17 13.46
C TRP A 32 -1.17 20.54 12.90
N THR A 33 -2.46 20.83 12.75
CA THR A 33 -2.94 22.03 12.04
C THR A 33 -3.54 23.10 12.96
N ALA A 34 -3.89 22.77 14.21
CA ALA A 34 -4.50 23.69 15.15
C ALA A 34 -3.63 23.91 16.41
N ASP A 35 -3.72 25.11 16.99
CA ASP A 35 -3.31 25.40 18.38
C ASP A 35 -4.52 25.28 19.32
N ASN A 36 -4.25 25.07 20.62
CA ASN A 36 -5.24 24.93 21.68
C ASN A 36 -6.33 23.89 21.34
N LEU A 37 -5.91 22.74 20.83
CA LEU A 37 -6.80 21.67 20.43
C LEU A 37 -7.50 21.09 21.67
N ILE A 38 -8.83 21.15 21.65
CA ILE A 38 -9.72 20.36 22.50
C ILE A 38 -10.43 19.37 21.57
N TYR A 39 -10.21 18.09 21.83
CA TYR A 39 -10.79 16.98 21.09
C TYR A 39 -11.59 16.12 22.07
N ASP A 40 -12.87 15.92 21.77
CA ASP A 40 -13.79 15.10 22.57
C ASP A 40 -14.44 14.07 21.65
N GLY A 41 -13.70 13.01 21.36
CA GLY A 41 -14.13 11.90 20.51
C GLY A 41 -14.70 10.75 21.32
N LYS A 42 -15.10 9.67 20.65
CA LYS A 42 -15.62 8.46 21.31
C LYS A 42 -14.49 7.68 21.99
N TYR A 43 -13.31 7.65 21.37
CA TYR A 43 -12.17 6.86 21.82
C TYR A 43 -11.04 7.71 22.42
N TRP A 44 -10.93 8.97 22.03
CA TRP A 44 -9.91 9.88 22.55
C TRP A 44 -10.50 11.19 23.06
N GLN A 45 -10.08 11.59 24.25
CA GLN A 45 -10.29 12.92 24.81
C GLN A 45 -8.93 13.57 25.01
N VAL A 46 -8.66 14.65 24.26
CA VAL A 46 -7.34 15.29 24.21
C VAL A 46 -7.49 16.79 24.39
N THR A 47 -6.73 17.39 25.30
CA THR A 47 -6.59 18.84 25.42
C THR A 47 -5.11 19.18 25.41
N VAL A 48 -4.64 19.78 24.31
CA VAL A 48 -3.23 20.12 24.13
C VAL A 48 -3.08 21.51 23.51
N PRO A 49 -2.13 22.35 23.99
CA PRO A 49 -1.94 23.69 23.44
C PRO A 49 -1.35 23.66 22.02
N SER A 50 -0.51 22.69 21.69
CA SER A 50 0.06 22.47 20.34
C SER A 50 0.86 21.18 20.31
N THR A 51 0.94 20.52 19.15
CA THR A 51 1.91 19.43 18.93
C THR A 51 3.31 20.01 18.75
N ARG A 52 4.30 19.47 19.49
CA ARG A 52 5.70 19.91 19.43
C ARG A 52 6.65 18.70 19.25
N PRO A 53 7.55 18.71 18.25
CA PRO A 53 7.67 19.73 17.19
C PRO A 53 6.46 19.71 16.23
N ARG A 54 6.22 20.83 15.53
CA ARG A 54 5.28 20.89 14.41
C ARG A 54 5.84 20.13 13.21
N PRO A 55 5.01 19.51 12.36
CA PRO A 55 5.47 18.97 11.11
C PRO A 55 6.10 20.05 10.23
N TYR A 56 7.14 19.67 9.49
CA TYR A 56 7.79 20.56 8.54
C TYR A 56 6.91 20.82 7.31
N GLN A 57 6.24 19.79 6.78
CA GLN A 57 5.28 19.92 5.68
C GLN A 57 3.95 20.52 6.16
N LEU A 58 3.47 21.52 5.41
CA LEU A 58 2.19 22.18 5.64
C LEU A 58 1.15 21.77 4.59
N PRO A 59 -0.16 21.73 4.95
CA PRO A 59 -0.68 21.91 6.31
C PRO A 59 -0.34 20.74 7.24
N HIS A 60 -0.05 19.56 6.68
CA HIS A 60 0.47 18.40 7.37
C HIS A 60 1.22 17.51 6.35
N PRO A 61 2.01 16.51 6.78
CA PRO A 61 2.61 15.54 5.87
C PRO A 61 1.53 14.80 5.07
N PRO A 62 1.78 14.42 3.80
CA PRO A 62 0.82 13.66 3.01
C PRO A 62 0.39 12.37 3.73
N LEU A 63 -0.92 12.11 3.72
CA LEU A 63 -1.51 10.91 4.30
C LEU A 63 -2.08 10.03 3.19
N LEU A 64 -1.72 8.75 3.22
CA LEU A 64 -2.23 7.73 2.32
C LEU A 64 -2.76 6.56 3.13
N ARG A 65 -3.75 5.85 2.59
CA ARG A 65 -4.30 4.65 3.25
C ARG A 65 -3.97 3.40 2.43
N SER A 66 -3.54 2.34 3.12
CA SER A 66 -3.45 1.02 2.51
C SER A 66 -4.87 0.47 2.28
N CYS A 67 -5.20 0.16 1.03
CA CYS A 67 -6.51 -0.29 0.61
C CYS A 67 -6.39 -1.54 -0.26
N ILE A 68 -7.01 -2.64 0.18
CA ILE A 68 -7.10 -3.91 -0.57
C ILE A 68 -8.53 -4.12 -1.11
N GLY A 69 -9.56 -3.60 -0.44
CA GLY A 69 -10.94 -3.72 -0.91
C GLY A 69 -11.32 -2.60 -1.88
N THR A 70 -12.20 -2.89 -2.84
CA THR A 70 -12.80 -1.85 -3.69
C THR A 70 -13.52 -0.81 -2.84
N ASP A 71 -14.31 -1.26 -1.86
CA ASP A 71 -15.02 -0.39 -0.92
C ASP A 71 -14.08 0.53 -0.16
N SER A 72 -12.94 0.02 0.31
CA SER A 72 -11.96 0.85 1.03
C SER A 72 -11.38 1.96 0.14
N MET A 73 -11.20 1.69 -1.16
CA MET A 73 -10.74 2.69 -2.12
C MET A 73 -11.82 3.73 -2.45
N ILE A 74 -13.09 3.30 -2.55
CA ILE A 74 -14.25 4.19 -2.68
C ILE A 74 -14.36 5.14 -1.47
N GLU A 75 -14.22 4.63 -0.25
CA GLU A 75 -14.29 5.47 0.96
C GLU A 75 -13.19 6.54 0.99
N MET A 76 -11.97 6.20 0.53
CA MET A 76 -10.89 7.17 0.41
C MET A 76 -11.13 8.19 -0.71
N ALA A 77 -11.73 7.77 -1.83
CA ALA A 77 -12.12 8.67 -2.90
C ALA A 77 -13.14 9.72 -2.45
N LYS A 78 -14.14 9.33 -1.64
CA LYS A 78 -15.16 10.27 -1.11
C LYS A 78 -14.53 11.42 -0.31
N ILE A 79 -13.39 11.18 0.34
CA ILE A 79 -12.66 12.19 1.11
C ILE A 79 -11.40 12.71 0.41
N GLY A 80 -11.20 12.37 -0.88
CA GLY A 80 -10.08 12.83 -1.70
C GLY A 80 -8.69 12.39 -1.20
N ARG A 81 -8.60 11.26 -0.49
CA ARG A 81 -7.36 10.76 0.08
C ARG A 81 -6.66 9.74 -0.84
N PRO A 82 -5.37 9.91 -1.17
CA PRO A 82 -4.63 8.93 -1.96
C PRO A 82 -4.52 7.56 -1.25
N VAL A 83 -4.30 6.51 -2.05
CA VAL A 83 -4.21 5.14 -1.54
C VAL A 83 -2.92 4.45 -1.94
N LEU A 84 -2.45 3.56 -1.06
CA LEU A 84 -1.52 2.50 -1.41
C LEU A 84 -2.32 1.22 -1.64
N ALA A 85 -2.24 0.67 -2.84
CA ALA A 85 -2.97 -0.52 -3.24
C ALA A 85 -2.01 -1.57 -3.79
N GLY A 86 -2.42 -2.83 -3.83
CA GLY A 86 -1.58 -3.90 -4.36
C GLY A 86 -2.26 -5.26 -4.26
N GLY A 87 -1.63 -6.26 -4.89
CA GLY A 87 -2.18 -7.62 -4.93
C GLY A 87 -3.24 -7.85 -6.01
N TYR A 88 -3.18 -7.09 -7.11
CA TYR A 88 -4.06 -7.28 -8.27
C TYR A 88 -3.26 -7.21 -9.57
N THR A 89 -3.89 -7.68 -10.64
CA THR A 89 -3.44 -7.41 -12.00
C THR A 89 -3.48 -5.90 -12.32
N VAL A 90 -2.71 -5.48 -13.33
CA VAL A 90 -2.72 -4.08 -13.81
C VAL A 90 -4.10 -3.70 -14.33
N LYS A 91 -4.79 -4.63 -14.99
CA LYS A 91 -6.15 -4.45 -15.52
C LYS A 91 -7.17 -4.18 -14.41
N ASP A 92 -7.12 -4.95 -13.34
CA ASP A 92 -8.03 -4.75 -12.20
C ASP A 92 -7.74 -3.43 -11.50
N PHE A 93 -6.47 -3.04 -11.43
CA PHE A 93 -6.11 -1.77 -10.85
C PHE A 93 -6.57 -0.57 -11.68
N ASP A 94 -6.47 -0.64 -13.02
CA ASP A 94 -7.02 0.37 -13.94
C ASP A 94 -8.55 0.56 -13.75
N LEU A 95 -9.31 -0.54 -13.58
CA LEU A 95 -10.73 -0.44 -13.25
C LEU A 95 -10.98 0.29 -11.92
N ARG A 96 -10.16 0.01 -10.90
CA ARG A 96 -10.25 0.64 -9.58
C ARG A 96 -9.85 2.12 -9.60
N LEU A 97 -8.82 2.49 -10.38
CA LEU A 97 -8.41 3.87 -10.61
C LEU A 97 -9.54 4.69 -11.27
N ARG A 98 -10.20 4.12 -12.28
CA ARG A 98 -11.38 4.74 -12.91
C ARG A 98 -12.53 4.93 -11.92
N LEU A 99 -12.80 3.92 -11.09
CA LEU A 99 -13.82 4.01 -10.05
C LEU A 99 -13.49 5.07 -8.98
N TYR A 100 -12.23 5.14 -8.55
CA TYR A 100 -11.75 6.15 -7.62
C TYR A 100 -11.96 7.56 -8.19
N LYS A 101 -11.51 7.79 -9.43
CA LYS A 101 -11.68 9.06 -10.15
C LYS A 101 -13.18 9.46 -10.25
N ASN A 102 -14.03 8.53 -10.67
CA ASN A 102 -15.47 8.79 -10.79
C ASN A 102 -16.12 9.09 -9.44
N THR A 103 -15.70 8.39 -8.38
CA THR A 103 -16.21 8.61 -7.02
C THR A 103 -15.83 10.00 -6.52
N MET A 104 -14.60 10.46 -6.76
CA MET A 104 -14.21 11.84 -6.45
C MET A 104 -15.04 12.87 -7.21
N GLY A 105 -15.25 12.66 -8.52
CA GLY A 105 -16.10 13.55 -9.32
C GLY A 105 -17.52 13.65 -8.76
N ASN A 106 -18.13 12.51 -8.40
CA ASN A 106 -19.45 12.47 -7.77
C ASN A 106 -19.49 13.10 -6.37
N ALA A 107 -18.38 13.11 -5.65
CA ALA A 107 -18.23 13.78 -4.36
C ALA A 107 -17.98 15.30 -4.49
N GLY A 108 -17.90 15.84 -5.71
CA GLY A 108 -17.79 17.27 -5.99
C GLY A 108 -16.36 17.82 -6.08
N TYR A 109 -15.34 16.95 -6.12
CA TYR A 109 -13.96 17.41 -6.36
C TYR A 109 -13.78 17.89 -7.79
N ASN A 110 -13.04 18.99 -7.96
CA ASN A 110 -12.69 19.48 -9.29
C ASN A 110 -11.53 18.68 -9.91
N ASP A 111 -11.29 18.88 -11.21
CA ASP A 111 -10.27 18.15 -11.95
C ASP A 111 -8.86 18.29 -11.36
N ILE A 112 -8.50 19.46 -10.82
CA ILE A 112 -7.18 19.68 -10.21
C ILE A 112 -7.03 18.80 -8.97
N GLN A 113 -8.03 18.80 -8.09
CA GLN A 113 -8.01 17.98 -6.87
C GLN A 113 -7.98 16.48 -7.20
N ILE A 114 -8.75 16.06 -8.19
CA ILE A 114 -8.75 14.68 -8.68
C ILE A 114 -7.37 14.30 -9.22
N GLN A 115 -6.78 15.13 -10.07
CA GLN A 115 -5.44 14.86 -10.63
C GLN A 115 -4.37 14.79 -9.55
N HIS A 116 -4.42 15.68 -8.55
CA HIS A 116 -3.51 15.63 -7.41
C HIS A 116 -3.63 14.30 -6.66
N ALA A 117 -4.85 13.91 -6.27
CA ALA A 117 -5.06 12.66 -5.55
C ALA A 117 -4.60 11.44 -6.36
N MET A 118 -4.91 11.41 -7.67
CA MET A 118 -4.49 10.35 -8.59
C MET A 118 -2.97 10.25 -8.74
N ASN A 119 -2.27 11.40 -8.80
CA ASN A 119 -0.82 11.46 -8.89
C ASN A 119 -0.12 10.92 -7.63
N ASP A 120 -0.82 10.89 -6.50
CA ASP A 120 -0.30 10.41 -5.21
C ASP A 120 -0.76 8.97 -4.88
N ILE A 121 -1.42 8.28 -5.82
CA ILE A 121 -1.75 6.86 -5.66
C ILE A 121 -0.48 6.02 -5.88
N TRP A 122 -0.29 5.04 -5.00
CA TRP A 122 0.83 4.09 -5.04
C TRP A 122 0.33 2.69 -5.35
N PHE A 123 1.03 2.00 -6.26
CA PHE A 123 0.78 0.61 -6.56
C PHE A 123 1.94 -0.27 -6.09
N ARG A 124 1.64 -1.25 -5.24
CA ARG A 124 2.60 -2.18 -4.69
C ARG A 124 2.68 -3.43 -5.55
N LYS A 125 3.90 -3.82 -5.92
CA LYS A 125 4.21 -5.08 -6.60
C LYS A 125 5.41 -5.75 -5.93
N MET A 126 5.49 -7.06 -6.04
CA MET A 126 6.75 -7.77 -5.85
C MET A 126 7.52 -7.76 -7.16
N ILE A 127 8.83 -7.60 -7.11
CA ILE A 127 9.66 -7.56 -8.31
C ILE A 127 10.91 -8.43 -8.11
N TYR A 128 11.29 -9.13 -9.16
CA TYR A 128 12.50 -9.92 -9.20
C TYR A 128 13.18 -9.75 -10.56
N VAL A 129 14.43 -9.30 -10.56
CA VAL A 129 15.20 -9.08 -11.78
C VAL A 129 16.36 -10.05 -11.83
N ALA A 130 16.52 -10.75 -12.94
CA ALA A 130 17.67 -11.60 -13.23
C ALA A 130 18.18 -11.35 -14.66
N ASP A 131 19.25 -12.00 -15.09
CA ASP A 131 19.85 -11.74 -16.40
C ASP A 131 18.99 -12.19 -17.58
N SER A 132 18.05 -13.12 -17.35
CA SER A 132 17.11 -13.61 -18.35
C SER A 132 15.70 -13.76 -17.77
N ASP A 133 14.69 -13.72 -18.64
CA ASP A 133 13.30 -13.90 -18.24
C ASP A 133 13.05 -15.27 -17.60
N SER A 134 13.67 -16.32 -18.15
CA SER A 134 13.54 -17.69 -17.61
C SER A 134 14.10 -17.80 -16.19
N GLN A 135 15.32 -17.29 -15.96
CA GLN A 135 15.92 -17.30 -14.63
C GLN A 135 15.10 -16.47 -13.64
N ALA A 136 14.67 -15.28 -14.06
CA ALA A 136 13.90 -14.39 -13.20
C ALA A 136 12.56 -15.01 -12.80
N MET A 137 11.90 -15.73 -13.72
CA MET A 137 10.65 -16.41 -13.42
C MET A 137 10.86 -17.57 -12.44
N GLU A 138 11.86 -18.42 -12.66
CA GLU A 138 12.17 -19.53 -11.76
C GLU A 138 12.49 -19.03 -10.34
N GLU A 139 13.42 -18.09 -10.22
CA GLU A 139 13.85 -17.57 -8.92
C GLU A 139 12.79 -16.65 -8.28
N GLY A 140 12.07 -15.88 -9.10
CA GLY A 140 11.02 -14.95 -8.67
C GLY A 140 9.79 -15.67 -8.11
N VAL A 141 9.39 -16.80 -8.69
CA VAL A 141 8.30 -17.63 -8.15
C VAL A 141 8.71 -18.23 -6.81
N VAL A 142 9.92 -18.76 -6.70
CA VAL A 142 10.46 -19.25 -5.41
C VAL A 142 10.45 -18.12 -4.37
N ALA A 143 10.95 -16.95 -4.72
CA ALA A 143 10.94 -15.76 -3.88
C ALA A 143 9.51 -15.39 -3.42
N PHE A 144 8.54 -15.42 -4.33
CA PHE A 144 7.13 -15.16 -4.02
C PHE A 144 6.56 -16.19 -3.05
N GLU A 145 6.82 -17.48 -3.28
CA GLU A 145 6.37 -18.57 -2.42
C GLU A 145 6.96 -18.48 -1.01
N LEU A 146 8.24 -18.10 -0.88
CA LEU A 146 8.87 -17.86 0.41
C LEU A 146 8.19 -16.71 1.16
N ASP A 147 7.91 -15.59 0.51
CA ASP A 147 7.19 -14.47 1.12
C ASP A 147 5.77 -14.87 1.54
N ARG A 148 5.02 -15.57 0.68
CA ARG A 148 3.69 -16.08 1.00
C ARG A 148 3.71 -17.06 2.17
N LYS A 149 4.70 -17.97 2.18
CA LYS A 149 4.92 -18.91 3.27
C LYS A 149 5.20 -18.17 4.57
N HIS A 150 6.14 -17.23 4.57
CA HIS A 150 6.47 -16.44 5.75
C HIS A 150 5.24 -15.73 6.33
N ILE A 151 4.42 -15.08 5.48
CA ILE A 151 3.20 -14.41 5.92
C ILE A 151 2.20 -15.40 6.52
N ARG A 152 2.00 -16.56 5.88
CA ARG A 152 1.07 -17.60 6.35
C ARG A 152 1.54 -18.20 7.68
N ASP A 153 2.78 -18.67 7.74
CA ASP A 153 3.35 -19.30 8.94
C ASP A 153 3.37 -18.31 10.12
N THR A 154 3.65 -17.03 9.87
CA THR A 154 3.53 -15.97 10.88
C THR A 154 2.10 -15.81 11.38
N ARG A 155 1.10 -15.80 10.48
CA ARG A 155 -0.32 -15.71 10.89
C ARG A 155 -0.73 -16.92 11.70
N GLU A 156 -0.39 -18.13 11.26
CA GLU A 156 -0.74 -19.37 11.95
C GLU A 156 -0.11 -19.46 13.35
N SER A 157 1.13 -19.00 13.50
CA SER A 157 1.84 -19.06 14.79
C SER A 157 1.46 -17.95 15.76
N LEU A 158 1.15 -16.74 15.25
CA LEU A 158 1.01 -15.54 16.08
C LEU A 158 -0.43 -15.10 16.29
N ASN A 159 -1.35 -15.45 15.39
CA ASN A 159 -2.74 -15.04 15.56
C ASN A 159 -3.41 -15.83 16.70
N PRO A 160 -4.12 -15.16 17.62
CA PRO A 160 -4.83 -15.84 18.69
C PRO A 160 -5.97 -16.68 18.13
N THR A 161 -6.03 -17.97 18.51
CA THR A 161 -7.07 -18.91 18.05
C THR A 161 -8.48 -18.56 18.55
N ASN A 162 -8.58 -17.79 19.63
CA ASN A 162 -9.82 -17.31 20.21
C ASN A 162 -10.26 -15.93 19.69
N TYR A 163 -9.52 -15.35 18.74
CA TYR A 163 -9.86 -14.06 18.16
C TYR A 163 -10.56 -14.26 16.82
N VAL A 164 -11.83 -13.84 16.76
CA VAL A 164 -12.64 -14.01 15.55
C VAL A 164 -12.30 -12.91 14.56
N GLU A 165 -11.63 -13.27 13.47
CA GLU A 165 -11.46 -12.42 12.30
C GLU A 165 -12.80 -12.34 11.54
N ASN A 166 -13.62 -11.31 11.84
CA ASN A 166 -14.83 -11.01 11.07
C ASN A 166 -14.50 -10.23 9.78
N VAL A 167 -13.50 -10.70 9.03
CA VAL A 167 -13.12 -10.14 7.73
C VAL A 167 -13.10 -11.25 6.69
N PRO A 168 -13.52 -10.97 5.44
CA PRO A 168 -13.35 -11.91 4.36
C PRO A 168 -11.89 -12.35 4.26
N THR A 169 -11.66 -13.65 4.09
CA THR A 169 -10.34 -14.15 3.73
C THR A 169 -9.94 -13.47 2.42
N PRO A 170 -8.79 -12.77 2.36
CA PRO A 170 -8.33 -12.20 1.11
C PRO A 170 -8.22 -13.30 0.05
N GLU A 171 -8.61 -12.99 -1.18
CA GLU A 171 -8.37 -13.89 -2.30
C GLU A 171 -6.88 -14.26 -2.38
N ALA A 172 -6.61 -15.51 -2.73
CA ALA A 172 -5.24 -15.98 -2.88
C ALA A 172 -4.58 -15.20 -4.02
N ILE A 173 -3.60 -14.38 -3.67
CA ILE A 173 -2.78 -13.66 -4.65
C ILE A 173 -1.92 -14.70 -5.37
N SER A 174 -1.99 -14.77 -6.70
CA SER A 174 -1.09 -15.60 -7.50
C SER A 174 0.20 -14.84 -7.86
N PRO A 175 1.26 -15.54 -8.29
CA PRO A 175 2.43 -14.89 -8.88
C PRO A 175 2.05 -13.96 -10.02
N ASP A 176 1.16 -14.38 -10.93
CA ASP A 176 0.75 -13.59 -12.11
C ASP A 176 0.10 -12.25 -11.71
N ASP A 177 -0.61 -12.22 -10.58
CA ASP A 177 -1.26 -11.01 -10.10
C ASP A 177 -0.27 -10.01 -9.49
N TYR A 178 0.81 -10.46 -8.86
CA TYR A 178 1.57 -9.62 -7.94
C TYR A 178 3.08 -9.55 -8.19
N LEU A 179 3.65 -10.58 -8.80
CA LEU A 179 5.07 -10.67 -9.13
C LEU A 179 5.34 -10.09 -10.52
N ILE A 180 6.34 -9.21 -10.61
CA ILE A 180 6.97 -8.80 -11.86
C ILE A 180 8.34 -9.47 -11.89
N ALA A 181 8.49 -10.53 -12.67
CA ALA A 181 9.75 -11.26 -12.81
C ALA A 181 10.23 -11.23 -14.26
N GLY A 182 11.47 -10.79 -14.48
CA GLY A 182 12.07 -10.77 -15.82
C GLY A 182 13.50 -10.27 -15.87
N SER A 183 14.04 -10.21 -17.09
CA SER A 183 15.23 -9.43 -17.43
C SER A 183 14.98 -7.93 -17.23
N PRO A 184 16.03 -7.08 -17.13
CA PRO A 184 15.84 -5.65 -16.95
C PRO A 184 14.92 -5.01 -18.00
N LYS A 185 15.05 -5.43 -19.27
CA LYS A 185 14.19 -4.95 -20.35
C LYS A 185 12.72 -5.35 -20.15
N SER A 186 12.45 -6.64 -19.93
CA SER A 186 11.08 -7.14 -19.76
C SER A 186 10.40 -6.58 -18.50
N VAL A 187 11.19 -6.34 -17.44
CA VAL A 187 10.71 -5.67 -16.23
C VAL A 187 10.38 -4.20 -16.50
N ALA A 188 11.21 -3.48 -17.26
CA ALA A 188 10.92 -2.11 -17.65
C ALA A 188 9.64 -2.02 -18.51
N GLU A 189 9.43 -2.95 -19.45
CA GLU A 189 8.20 -3.03 -20.25
C GLU A 189 6.96 -3.22 -19.36
N ARG A 190 7.01 -4.14 -18.38
CA ARG A 190 5.91 -4.35 -17.43
C ARG A 190 5.64 -3.15 -16.51
N ILE A 191 6.68 -2.42 -16.11
CA ILE A 191 6.51 -1.16 -15.36
C ILE A 191 5.90 -0.07 -16.25
N ALA A 192 6.27 -0.03 -17.53
CA ALA A 192 5.67 0.89 -18.49
C ALA A 192 4.16 0.63 -18.66
N GLU A 193 3.71 -0.63 -18.69
CA GLU A 193 2.27 -0.95 -18.69
C GLU A 193 1.53 -0.36 -17.47
N ILE A 194 2.17 -0.37 -16.30
CA ILE A 194 1.61 0.24 -15.07
C ILE A 194 1.57 1.76 -15.17
N ARG A 195 2.62 2.39 -15.71
CA ARG A 195 2.64 3.83 -16.00
C ARG A 195 1.53 4.21 -16.97
N ASP A 196 1.31 3.41 -18.00
CA ASP A 196 0.37 3.71 -19.08
C ASP A 196 -1.10 3.67 -18.63
N VAL A 197 -1.41 2.96 -17.54
CA VAL A 197 -2.72 3.05 -16.86
C VAL A 197 -2.83 4.24 -15.89
N GLY A 198 -1.80 5.09 -15.83
CA GLY A 198 -1.80 6.36 -15.10
C GLY A 198 -1.19 6.31 -13.70
N VAL A 199 -0.55 5.21 -13.30
CA VAL A 199 0.13 5.10 -12.00
C VAL A 199 1.47 5.81 -12.07
N LYS A 200 1.72 6.72 -11.13
CA LYS A 200 2.98 7.47 -11.05
C LYS A 200 3.94 6.98 -9.98
N ASN A 201 3.44 6.21 -9.00
CA ASN A 201 4.25 5.76 -7.88
C ASN A 201 4.15 4.25 -7.67
N LEU A 202 5.31 3.62 -7.48
CA LEU A 202 5.44 2.19 -7.20
C LEU A 202 6.10 1.96 -5.83
N ILE A 203 5.55 1.04 -5.05
CA ILE A 203 6.26 0.44 -3.91
C ILE A 203 6.67 -0.97 -4.30
N LEU A 204 7.98 -1.24 -4.27
CA LEU A 204 8.53 -2.50 -4.72
C LEU A 204 9.00 -3.36 -3.54
N SER A 205 8.46 -4.57 -3.45
CA SER A 205 8.97 -5.59 -2.54
C SER A 205 10.05 -6.40 -3.26
N MET A 206 11.31 -6.24 -2.85
CA MET A 206 12.49 -6.86 -3.49
C MET A 206 13.27 -7.81 -2.57
N SER A 207 12.95 -7.82 -1.28
CA SER A 207 13.69 -8.55 -0.24
C SER A 207 12.77 -9.57 0.44
N PRO A 208 12.34 -10.62 -0.28
CA PRO A 208 11.55 -11.68 0.31
C PRO A 208 12.32 -12.35 1.47
N PRO A 209 11.62 -12.76 2.55
CA PRO A 209 12.22 -13.54 3.63
C PRO A 209 12.87 -14.82 3.09
N ASP A 210 13.93 -15.27 3.77
CA ASP A 210 14.63 -16.54 3.51
C ASP A 210 15.28 -16.71 2.12
N LEU A 211 15.16 -15.73 1.22
CA LEU A 211 15.96 -15.69 0.00
C LEU A 211 17.39 -15.24 0.33
N SER A 212 18.39 -15.83 -0.34
CA SER A 212 19.79 -15.48 -0.07
C SER A 212 20.06 -14.00 -0.32
N ARG A 213 20.85 -13.39 0.58
CA ARG A 213 21.27 -11.99 0.48
C ARG A 213 21.89 -11.66 -0.89
N GLU A 214 22.71 -12.56 -1.41
CA GLU A 214 23.34 -12.41 -2.73
C GLU A 214 22.31 -12.27 -3.86
N LYS A 215 21.25 -13.08 -3.86
CA LYS A 215 20.17 -12.99 -4.86
C LYS A 215 19.38 -11.69 -4.72
N VAL A 216 19.08 -11.27 -3.49
CA VAL A 216 18.42 -9.99 -3.22
C VAL A 216 19.26 -8.82 -3.74
N GLU A 217 20.55 -8.77 -3.38
CA GLU A 217 21.47 -7.70 -3.79
C GLU A 217 21.64 -7.67 -5.32
N ARG A 218 21.82 -8.83 -5.96
CA ARG A 218 21.91 -8.92 -7.44
C ARG A 218 20.65 -8.39 -8.13
N SER A 219 19.47 -8.83 -7.68
CA SER A 219 18.19 -8.36 -8.23
C SER A 219 18.00 -6.86 -8.04
N MET A 220 18.37 -6.31 -6.88
CA MET A 220 18.34 -4.87 -6.61
C MET A 220 19.30 -4.08 -7.49
N ASN A 221 20.52 -4.58 -7.72
CA ASN A 221 21.50 -3.93 -8.59
C ASN A 221 21.02 -3.94 -10.05
N LEU A 222 20.53 -5.07 -10.54
CA LEU A 222 19.96 -5.18 -11.89
C LEU A 222 18.76 -4.24 -12.09
N PHE A 223 17.91 -4.08 -11.06
CA PHE A 223 16.83 -3.11 -11.09
C PHE A 223 17.36 -1.66 -11.16
N ALA A 224 18.31 -1.32 -10.28
CA ALA A 224 18.84 0.04 -10.19
C ALA A 224 19.59 0.48 -11.46
N GLU A 225 20.39 -0.41 -12.04
CA GLU A 225 21.24 -0.14 -13.20
C GLU A 225 20.53 -0.39 -14.53
N GLY A 226 19.65 -1.40 -14.57
CA GLY A 226 19.04 -1.89 -15.81
C GLY A 226 17.56 -1.53 -15.99
N VAL A 227 16.86 -1.06 -14.97
CA VAL A 227 15.42 -0.73 -15.06
C VAL A 227 15.15 0.74 -14.76
N MET A 228 15.63 1.26 -13.63
CA MET A 228 15.36 2.65 -13.21
C MET A 228 15.72 3.71 -14.26
N PRO A 229 16.82 3.60 -15.06
CA PRO A 229 17.16 4.61 -16.05
C PRO A 229 16.08 4.85 -17.11
N TYR A 230 15.21 3.88 -17.41
CA TYR A 230 14.11 4.05 -18.36
C TYR A 230 13.02 5.04 -17.88
N PHE A 231 13.06 5.47 -16.61
CA PHE A 231 12.03 6.28 -15.97
C PHE A 231 12.57 7.57 -15.33
N ARG A 232 13.82 7.96 -15.59
CA ARG A 232 14.43 9.15 -14.95
C ARG A 232 14.02 10.49 -15.57
N ASP A 233 13.61 10.49 -16.84
CA ASP A 233 13.38 11.71 -17.63
C ASP A 233 11.90 11.94 -18.00
N ASN A 234 10.96 11.25 -17.33
CA ASN A 234 9.52 11.34 -17.59
C ASN A 234 8.73 11.89 -16.39
#